data_AF-A0A4Y8KMS4-F1
#
_entry.id   AF-A0A4Y8KMS4-F1
#
_cell.length_a   1.000
_cell.length_b   1.000
_cell.length_c   1.000
_cell.angle_alpha   90.00
_cell.angle_beta   90.00
_cell.angle_gamma   90.00
#
_symmetry.space_group_name_H-M   'P 1'
#
loop_
_entity.id
_entity.type
_entity.pdbx_description
1 polymer ?
#
loop_
_entity_poly.entity_id
_entity_poly.type
_entity_poly.pdbx_seq_one_letter_code
_entity_poly.pdbx_strand_id
1 'polypeptide(L)'
;MKNTVWFLCGFLISLIYVLLTGFLSIQIVGLAGGAVFDLGNQLVAVTEPNAGLLQVLTIAVASGAVLWVLTVAIRRQRSAARFVFRVGFGLGTVAQVVASVTLLVQGFTVMNLNRGPAPWLEGWITEGGSNSAVHVVLIVTFYLLVKSVLAARRGDVEGNDTANPAGSVD
;
A
#
# COMPACT_ATOMS: atom_id res chain seq x y z
N MET A 1 23.03 -7.08 4.46
CA MET A 1 22.04 -8.20 4.32
C MET A 1 20.77 -7.96 5.13
N LYS A 2 20.81 -7.78 6.46
CA LYS A 2 19.58 -7.59 7.28
C LYS A 2 18.65 -6.46 6.81
N ASN A 3 19.18 -5.30 6.39
CA ASN A 3 18.36 -4.18 5.92
C ASN A 3 17.67 -4.49 4.58
N THR A 4 18.35 -5.19 3.67
CA THR A 4 17.78 -5.64 2.39
C THR A 4 16.60 -6.56 2.59
N VAL A 5 16.67 -7.47 3.57
CA VAL A 5 15.54 -8.36 3.90
C VAL A 5 14.33 -7.56 4.38
N TRP A 6 14.52 -6.59 5.28
CA TRP A 6 13.42 -5.73 5.74
C TRP A 6 12.80 -4.89 4.63
N PHE A 7 13.62 -4.39 3.70
CA PHE A 7 13.14 -3.70 2.51
C PHE A 7 12.24 -4.61 1.67
N LEU A 8 12.74 -5.80 1.34
CA LEU A 8 12.02 -6.78 0.53
C LEU A 8 10.72 -7.24 1.21
N CYS A 9 10.72 -7.43 2.53
CA CYS A 9 9.49 -7.74 3.26
C CYS A 9 8.46 -6.62 3.15
N GLY A 10 8.88 -5.35 3.30
CA GLY A 10 7.98 -4.21 3.12
C GLY A 10 7.41 -4.15 1.70
N PHE A 11 8.27 -4.34 0.70
CA PHE A 11 7.90 -4.35 -0.71
C PHE A 11 6.91 -5.49 -1.03
N LEU A 12 7.19 -6.72 -0.59
CA LEU A 12 6.30 -7.86 -0.80
C LEU A 12 4.94 -7.67 -0.13
N ILE A 13 4.90 -7.13 1.09
CA ILE A 13 3.64 -6.81 1.77
C ILE A 13 2.84 -5.78 0.97
N SER A 14 3.50 -4.79 0.37
CA SER A 14 2.81 -3.82 -0.49
C SER A 14 2.22 -4.44 -1.77
N LEU A 15 2.93 -5.40 -2.39
CA LEU A 15 2.42 -6.14 -3.54
C LEU A 15 1.16 -6.93 -3.16
N ILE A 16 1.24 -7.71 -2.08
CA ILE A 16 0.11 -8.52 -1.62
C ILE A 16 -1.09 -7.63 -1.28
N TYR A 17 -0.87 -6.55 -0.54
CA TYR A 17 -1.93 -5.65 -0.11
C TYR A 17 -2.68 -5.00 -1.28
N VAL A 18 -1.94 -4.42 -2.23
CA VAL A 18 -2.55 -3.71 -3.37
C VAL A 18 -3.24 -4.70 -4.32
N LEU A 19 -2.62 -5.85 -4.62
CA LEU A 19 -3.24 -6.88 -5.46
C LEU A 19 -4.50 -7.46 -4.83
N LEU A 20 -4.47 -7.76 -3.53
CA LEU A 20 -5.67 -8.21 -2.79
C LEU A 20 -6.77 -7.15 -2.85
N THR A 21 -6.43 -5.88 -2.63
CA THR A 21 -7.40 -4.78 -2.67
C THR A 21 -8.01 -4.63 -4.07
N GLY A 22 -7.21 -4.77 -5.12
CA GLY A 22 -7.67 -4.74 -6.50
C GLY A 22 -8.60 -5.90 -6.85
N PHE A 23 -8.21 -7.12 -6.50
CA PHE A 23 -9.06 -8.30 -6.66
C PHE A 23 -10.42 -8.11 -5.96
N LEU A 24 -10.43 -7.67 -4.70
CA LEU A 24 -11.66 -7.42 -3.95
C LEU A 24 -12.49 -6.28 -4.56
N SER A 25 -11.86 -5.26 -5.12
CA SER A 25 -12.55 -4.15 -5.81
C SER A 25 -13.27 -4.63 -7.06
N ILE A 26 -12.65 -5.51 -7.87
CA ILE A 26 -13.31 -6.16 -9.02
C ILE A 26 -14.53 -6.96 -8.58
N GLN A 27 -14.41 -7.70 -7.47
CA GLN A 27 -15.54 -8.47 -6.93
C GLN A 27 -16.68 -7.57 -6.45
N ILE A 28 -16.39 -6.41 -5.84
CA ILE A 28 -17.42 -5.44 -5.43
C ILE A 28 -18.18 -4.93 -6.66
N VAL A 29 -17.46 -4.51 -7.70
CA VAL A 29 -18.07 -4.03 -8.96
C VAL A 29 -18.88 -5.15 -9.64
N GLY A 30 -18.34 -6.36 -9.68
CA GLY A 30 -19.03 -7.54 -10.20
C GLY A 30 -20.32 -7.82 -9.46
N LEU A 31 -20.26 -7.95 -8.14
CA LEU A 31 -21.42 -8.26 -7.31
C LEU A 31 -22.50 -7.19 -7.39
N ALA A 32 -22.13 -5.91 -7.51
CA ALA A 32 -23.09 -4.84 -7.71
C ALA A 32 -23.89 -5.00 -9.03
N GLY A 33 -23.28 -5.61 -10.04
CA GLY A 33 -23.92 -5.99 -11.31
C GLY A 33 -24.45 -7.43 -11.36
N GLY A 34 -24.37 -8.20 -10.26
CA GLY A 34 -24.76 -9.62 -10.24
C GLY A 34 -23.76 -10.56 -10.93
N ALA A 35 -22.54 -10.12 -11.21
CA ALA A 35 -21.47 -10.91 -11.80
C ALA A 35 -20.48 -11.43 -10.75
N VAL A 36 -20.07 -12.69 -10.88
CA VAL A 36 -18.99 -13.29 -10.07
C VAL A 36 -17.82 -13.60 -10.98
N PHE A 37 -16.65 -13.07 -10.62
CA PHE A 37 -15.42 -13.26 -11.38
C PHE A 37 -14.48 -14.27 -10.70
N ASP A 38 -13.67 -14.99 -11.47
CA ASP A 38 -12.59 -15.81 -10.94
C ASP A 38 -11.28 -15.00 -10.74
N LEU A 39 -10.17 -15.69 -10.44
CA LEU A 39 -8.86 -15.06 -10.29
C LEU A 39 -8.30 -14.52 -11.64
N GLY A 40 -8.80 -15.01 -12.77
CA GLY A 40 -8.45 -14.50 -14.10
C GLY A 40 -9.25 -13.25 -14.49
N ASN A 41 -10.16 -12.78 -13.62
CA ASN A 41 -11.17 -11.76 -13.89
C ASN A 41 -12.17 -12.19 -14.99
N GLN A 42 -12.38 -13.50 -15.16
CA GLN A 42 -13.37 -14.05 -16.07
C GLN A 42 -14.69 -14.29 -15.35
N LEU A 43 -15.79 -14.01 -16.03
CA LEU A 43 -17.14 -14.25 -15.50
C LEU A 43 -17.36 -15.76 -15.36
N VAL A 44 -17.62 -16.22 -14.14
CA VAL A 44 -17.84 -17.65 -13.85
C VAL A 44 -19.25 -17.95 -13.37
N ALA A 45 -19.94 -16.97 -12.80
CA ALA A 45 -21.33 -17.12 -12.38
C ALA A 45 -22.08 -15.79 -12.40
N VAL A 46 -23.41 -15.89 -12.45
CA VAL A 46 -24.34 -14.78 -12.27
C VAL A 46 -25.12 -15.03 -10.99
N THR A 47 -25.27 -13.99 -10.18
CA THR A 47 -25.92 -14.04 -8.86
C THR A 47 -26.82 -12.82 -8.68
N GLU A 48 -27.57 -12.79 -7.58
CA GLU A 48 -28.38 -11.62 -7.23
C GLU A 48 -27.45 -10.43 -6.90
N PRO A 49 -27.74 -9.22 -7.43
CA PRO A 49 -26.94 -8.04 -7.15
C PRO A 49 -26.76 -7.79 -5.65
N ASN A 50 -25.52 -7.59 -5.24
CA ASN A 50 -25.13 -7.37 -3.85
C ASN A 50 -24.08 -6.25 -3.77
N ALA A 51 -24.14 -5.43 -2.72
CA ALA A 51 -23.18 -4.35 -2.50
C ALA A 51 -21.73 -4.82 -2.22
N GLY A 52 -21.46 -6.12 -2.10
CA GLY A 52 -20.13 -6.65 -1.85
C GLY A 52 -19.60 -6.30 -0.45
N LEU A 53 -20.48 -6.24 0.55
CA LEU A 53 -20.14 -5.79 1.91
C LEU A 53 -19.02 -6.61 2.55
N LEU A 54 -18.97 -7.92 2.27
CA LEU A 54 -17.92 -8.79 2.78
C LEU A 54 -16.55 -8.41 2.20
N GLN A 55 -16.49 -8.07 0.91
CA GLN A 55 -15.28 -7.63 0.22
C GLN A 55 -14.81 -6.27 0.76
N VAL A 56 -15.74 -5.34 0.96
CA VAL A 56 -15.45 -4.04 1.60
C VAL A 56 -14.89 -4.23 3.02
N LEU A 57 -15.52 -5.09 3.82
CA LEU A 57 -15.04 -5.42 5.16
C LEU A 57 -13.64 -6.05 5.11
N THR A 58 -13.39 -6.91 4.13
CA THR A 58 -12.08 -7.54 3.94
C THR A 58 -11.00 -6.53 3.59
N ILE A 59 -11.30 -5.55 2.71
CA ILE A 59 -10.40 -4.42 2.43
C ILE A 59 -10.11 -3.65 3.72
N ALA A 60 -11.13 -3.30 4.51
CA ALA A 60 -10.96 -2.58 5.76
C ALA A 60 -10.06 -3.33 6.77
N VAL A 61 -10.28 -4.64 6.93
CA VAL A 61 -9.45 -5.52 7.78
C VAL A 61 -8.01 -5.58 7.25
N ALA A 62 -7.81 -5.74 5.95
CA ALA A 62 -6.49 -5.77 5.33
C ALA A 62 -5.74 -4.45 5.52
N SER A 63 -6.40 -3.30 5.29
CA SER A 63 -5.84 -1.98 5.54
C SER A 63 -5.47 -1.81 7.02
N GLY A 64 -6.36 -2.22 7.94
CA GLY A 64 -6.09 -2.21 9.38
C GLY A 64 -4.88 -3.06 9.77
N ALA A 65 -4.75 -4.26 9.21
CA ALA A 65 -3.61 -5.14 9.43
C ALA A 65 -2.31 -4.52 8.93
N VAL A 66 -2.29 -3.93 7.73
CA VAL A 66 -1.12 -3.25 7.18
C VAL A 66 -0.72 -2.06 8.04
N LEU A 67 -1.68 -1.23 8.47
CA LEU A 67 -1.42 -0.10 9.36
C LEU A 67 -0.85 -0.57 10.70
N TRP A 68 -1.40 -1.65 11.27
CA TRP A 68 -0.87 -2.26 12.49
C TRP A 68 0.57 -2.77 12.29
N VAL A 69 0.90 -3.36 11.15
CA VAL A 69 2.27 -3.79 10.83
C VAL A 69 3.22 -2.60 10.73
N LEU A 70 2.83 -1.55 10.00
CA LEU A 70 3.64 -0.34 9.79
C LEU A 70 3.91 0.45 11.08
N THR A 71 3.03 0.33 12.08
CA THR A 71 3.06 1.11 13.32
C THR A 71 3.50 0.29 14.54
N VAL A 72 2.76 -0.78 14.85
CA VAL A 72 2.84 -1.52 16.12
C VAL A 72 3.73 -2.75 15.99
N ALA A 73 3.53 -3.60 14.98
CA ALA A 73 4.21 -4.91 14.91
C ALA A 73 5.74 -4.76 14.85
N ILE A 74 6.22 -3.79 14.08
CA ILE A 74 7.65 -3.55 13.92
C ILE A 74 8.24 -2.63 15.00
N ARG A 75 7.46 -2.19 16.00
CA ARG A 75 7.90 -1.17 16.97
C ARG A 75 9.15 -1.57 17.77
N ARG A 76 9.28 -2.87 18.07
CA ARG A 76 10.41 -3.45 18.83
C ARG A 76 11.68 -3.64 17.98
N GLN A 77 11.59 -3.43 16.67
CA GLN A 77 12.75 -3.54 15.78
C GLN A 77 13.60 -2.26 15.82
N ARG A 78 14.87 -2.40 15.41
CA ARG A 78 15.82 -1.27 15.33
C ARG A 78 15.28 -0.17 14.42
N SER A 79 15.60 1.10 14.74
CA SER A 79 15.08 2.26 14.00
C SER A 79 15.34 2.18 12.49
N ALA A 80 16.56 1.78 12.09
CA ALA A 80 16.93 1.57 10.69
C ALA A 80 16.09 0.48 9.99
N ALA A 81 15.80 -0.64 10.67
CA ALA A 81 14.99 -1.71 10.09
C ALA A 81 13.54 -1.26 9.85
N ARG A 82 12.95 -0.54 10.81
CA ARG A 82 11.60 0.05 10.69
C ARG A 82 11.52 1.04 9.54
N PHE A 83 12.53 1.90 9.41
CA PHE A 83 12.62 2.87 8.33
C PHE A 83 12.70 2.17 6.97
N VAL A 84 13.66 1.26 6.80
CA VAL A 84 13.88 0.55 5.53
C VAL A 84 12.66 -0.31 5.13
N PHE A 85 11.99 -0.94 6.09
CA PHE A 85 10.73 -1.65 5.86
C PHE A 85 9.64 -0.71 5.31
N ARG A 86 9.43 0.45 5.93
CA ARG A 86 8.45 1.45 5.48
C ARG A 86 8.80 2.03 4.11
N VAL A 87 10.08 2.23 3.82
CA VAL A 87 10.54 2.66 2.50
C VAL A 87 10.22 1.59 1.45
N GLY A 88 10.51 0.31 1.73
CA GLY A 88 10.18 -0.79 0.83
C GLY A 88 8.68 -0.88 0.55
N PHE A 89 7.85 -0.79 1.60
CA PHE A 89 6.39 -0.76 1.46
C PHE A 89 5.91 0.45 0.65
N GLY A 90 6.40 1.64 0.97
CA GLY A 90 6.04 2.88 0.29
C GLY A 90 6.41 2.85 -1.20
N LEU A 91 7.64 2.45 -1.53
CA LEU A 91 8.09 2.35 -2.92
C LEU A 91 7.31 1.30 -3.71
N GLY A 92 7.05 0.13 -3.13
CA GLY A 92 6.26 -0.91 -3.80
C GLY A 92 4.81 -0.50 -4.02
N THR A 93 4.23 0.27 -3.09
CA THR A 93 2.88 0.85 -3.27
C THR A 93 2.88 1.92 -4.36
N VAL A 94 3.84 2.87 -4.32
CA VAL A 94 3.97 3.92 -5.35
C VAL A 94 4.18 3.32 -6.74
N ALA A 95 5.03 2.30 -6.87
CA ALA A 95 5.28 1.64 -8.15
C ALA A 95 3.99 1.06 -8.75
N GLN A 96 3.14 0.44 -7.93
CA GLN A 96 1.85 -0.11 -8.37
C GLN A 96 0.82 0.96 -8.68
N VAL A 97 0.76 2.06 -7.92
CA VAL A 97 -0.11 3.20 -8.23
C VAL A 97 0.30 3.84 -9.56
N VAL A 98 1.60 4.05 -9.79
CA VAL A 98 2.11 4.58 -11.06
C VAL A 98 1.83 3.60 -12.21
N ALA A 99 1.98 2.30 -11.99
CA ALA A 99 1.61 1.29 -12.98
C ALA A 99 0.11 1.35 -13.31
N SER A 100 -0.77 1.43 -12.31
CA SER A 100 -2.22 1.61 -12.48
C SER A 100 -2.54 2.86 -13.31
N VAL A 101 -1.97 4.02 -12.96
CA VAL A 101 -2.14 5.26 -13.73
C VAL A 101 -1.66 5.11 -15.17
N THR A 102 -0.52 4.44 -15.37
CA THR A 102 0.04 4.22 -16.72
C THR A 102 -0.89 3.35 -17.56
N LEU A 103 -1.43 2.27 -16.99
CA LEU A 103 -2.39 1.39 -17.66
C LEU A 103 -3.69 2.12 -17.98
N LEU A 104 -4.21 2.93 -17.05
CA LEU A 104 -5.40 3.75 -17.27
C LEU A 104 -5.20 4.81 -18.35
N VAL A 105 -4.04 5.45 -18.41
CA VAL A 105 -3.70 6.46 -19.42
C VAL A 105 -3.53 5.84 -20.81
N GLN A 106 -2.88 4.67 -20.89
CA GLN A 106 -2.71 3.93 -22.15
C GLN A 106 -4.02 3.32 -22.66
N GLY A 107 -4.93 3.00 -21.74
CA GLY A 107 -6.17 2.28 -22.00
C GLY A 107 -7.44 3.09 -21.73
N PHE A 108 -7.54 4.36 -22.14
CA PHE A 108 -8.79 5.13 -22.18
C PHE A 108 -9.83 4.51 -23.16
N THR A 109 -10.22 3.26 -22.91
CA THR A 109 -11.53 2.75 -23.26
C THR A 109 -12.41 3.03 -22.05
N VAL A 110 -13.28 4.04 -22.17
CA VAL A 110 -14.52 4.16 -21.41
C VAL A 110 -15.02 2.77 -21.08
N MET A 111 -15.32 2.48 -19.80
CA MET A 111 -15.79 1.18 -19.31
C MET A 111 -16.78 0.60 -20.34
N ASN A 112 -16.27 -0.25 -21.23
CA ASN A 112 -17.06 -0.71 -22.34
C ASN A 112 -17.84 -1.86 -21.73
N LEU A 113 -19.14 -1.69 -21.54
CA LEU A 113 -19.99 -2.75 -20.98
C LEU A 113 -19.88 -4.08 -21.76
N ASN A 114 -19.34 -4.06 -22.99
CA ASN A 114 -19.03 -5.26 -23.79
C ASN A 114 -17.65 -5.89 -23.53
N ARG A 115 -16.75 -5.23 -22.78
CA ARG A 115 -15.48 -5.79 -22.32
C ARG A 115 -15.49 -5.82 -20.79
N GLY A 116 -15.49 -7.02 -20.22
CA GLY A 116 -15.32 -7.23 -18.79
C GLY A 116 -14.00 -6.63 -18.24
N PRO A 117 -13.79 -6.69 -16.92
CA PRO A 117 -12.57 -6.17 -16.29
C PRO A 117 -11.30 -6.70 -16.97
N ALA A 118 -10.24 -5.89 -16.97
CA ALA A 118 -8.96 -6.27 -17.57
C ALA A 118 -8.46 -7.60 -16.97
N PRO A 119 -7.92 -8.53 -17.77
CA PRO A 119 -7.61 -9.87 -17.31
C PRO A 119 -6.48 -9.90 -16.27
N TRP A 120 -6.53 -10.87 -15.37
CA TRP A 120 -5.43 -11.22 -14.47
C TRP A 120 -4.88 -10.03 -13.64
N LEU A 121 -3.55 -9.94 -13.49
CA LEU A 121 -2.85 -8.96 -12.69
C LEU A 121 -3.04 -7.52 -13.19
N GLU A 122 -3.31 -7.32 -14.48
CA GLU A 122 -3.54 -5.99 -15.03
C GLU A 122 -4.78 -5.36 -14.39
N GLY A 123 -5.88 -6.11 -14.31
CA GLY A 123 -7.09 -5.67 -13.62
C GLY A 123 -6.85 -5.43 -12.13
N TRP A 124 -6.11 -6.31 -11.46
CA TRP A 124 -5.85 -6.17 -10.02
C TRP A 124 -4.99 -4.96 -9.70
N ILE A 125 -3.95 -4.69 -10.50
CA ILE A 125 -3.11 -3.51 -10.33
C ILE A 125 -3.92 -2.25 -10.63
N THR A 126 -4.71 -2.26 -11.70
CA THR A 126 -5.51 -1.11 -12.11
C THR A 126 -6.50 -0.71 -11.01
N GLU A 127 -7.34 -1.65 -10.56
CA GLU A 127 -8.33 -1.40 -9.51
C GLU A 127 -7.71 -1.21 -8.12
N GLY A 128 -6.64 -1.95 -7.80
CA GLY A 128 -5.95 -1.83 -6.53
C GLY A 128 -5.25 -0.47 -6.40
N GLY A 129 -4.58 -0.03 -7.46
CA GLY A 129 -3.86 1.23 -7.52
C GLY A 129 -4.78 2.46 -7.61
N SER A 130 -6.04 2.31 -8.01
CA SER A 130 -7.04 3.39 -8.00
C SER A 130 -7.85 3.44 -6.69
N ASN A 131 -7.84 2.37 -5.89
CA ASN A 131 -8.63 2.28 -4.66
C ASN A 131 -8.16 3.29 -3.58
N SER A 132 -9.10 4.04 -3.00
CA SER A 132 -8.81 5.07 -2.00
C SER A 132 -8.19 4.51 -0.71
N ALA A 133 -8.50 3.27 -0.31
CA ALA A 133 -7.90 2.64 0.87
C ALA A 133 -6.37 2.48 0.72
N VAL A 134 -5.90 2.17 -0.49
CA VAL A 134 -4.46 2.09 -0.80
C VAL A 134 -3.80 3.46 -0.64
N HIS A 135 -4.43 4.51 -1.14
CA HIS A 135 -3.92 5.88 -1.04
C HIS A 135 -3.85 6.37 0.41
N VAL A 136 -4.86 6.08 1.24
CA VAL A 136 -4.85 6.44 2.66
C VAL A 136 -3.69 5.75 3.38
N VAL A 137 -3.48 4.45 3.15
CA VAL A 137 -2.35 3.70 3.74
C VAL A 137 -1.00 4.25 3.26
N LEU A 138 -0.91 4.66 2.00
CA LEU A 138 0.29 5.29 1.45
C LEU A 138 0.58 6.64 2.12
N ILE A 139 -0.43 7.49 2.31
CA ILE A 139 -0.30 8.77 3.02
C ILE A 139 0.20 8.55 4.45
N VAL A 140 -0.38 7.58 5.17
CA VAL A 140 0.08 7.23 6.52
C VAL A 140 1.52 6.72 6.51
N THR A 141 1.89 5.90 5.53
CA THR A 141 3.27 5.43 5.36
C THR A 141 4.24 6.60 5.19
N PHE A 142 3.89 7.58 4.34
CA PHE A 142 4.69 8.77 4.12
C PHE A 142 4.82 9.61 5.39
N TYR A 143 3.71 9.83 6.12
CA TYR A 143 3.73 10.50 7.41
C TYR A 143 4.70 9.83 8.41
N LEU A 144 4.67 8.49 8.50
CA LEU A 144 5.56 7.72 9.39
C LEU A 144 7.03 7.83 8.97
N LEU A 145 7.31 7.92 7.67
CA LEU A 145 8.66 8.12 7.14
C LEU A 145 9.19 9.52 7.48
N VAL A 146 8.40 10.57 7.22
CA VAL A 146 8.75 11.94 7.57
C VAL A 146 9.03 12.07 9.07
N LYS A 147 8.16 11.50 9.91
CA LYS A 147 8.34 11.49 11.37
C LYS A 147 9.66 10.83 11.78
N SER A 148 10.06 9.72 11.14
CA SER A 148 11.34 9.07 11.45
C SER A 148 12.56 9.90 11.04
N VAL A 149 12.49 10.63 9.93
CA VAL A 149 13.57 11.52 9.49
C VAL A 149 13.72 12.72 10.43
N LEU A 150 12.60 13.34 10.83
CA LEU A 150 12.61 14.46 11.78
C LEU A 150 13.14 14.05 13.15
N ALA A 151 12.80 12.85 13.63
CA ALA A 151 13.31 12.34 14.90
C ALA A 151 14.82 12.08 14.87
N ALA A 152 15.36 11.60 13.74
CA ALA A 152 16.79 11.40 13.57
C ALA A 152 17.54 12.75 13.62
N ARG A 153 17.05 13.76 12.90
CA ARG A 153 17.66 15.10 12.86
C ARG A 153 17.70 15.80 14.22
N ARG A 154 16.68 15.60 15.07
CA ARG A 154 16.69 16.19 16.44
C ARG A 154 17.75 15.56 17.32
N GLY A 155 17.96 14.24 17.22
CA GLY A 155 18.99 13.54 17.98
C GLY A 155 20.42 14.02 17.65
N ASP A 156 20.67 14.38 16.39
CA ASP A 156 21.98 14.89 15.96
C ASP A 156 22.28 16.30 16.50
N VAL A 157 21.25 17.14 16.67
CA VAL A 157 21.39 18.51 17.21
C VAL A 157 21.71 18.49 18.70
N GLU A 158 20.97 17.71 19.49
CA GLU A 158 21.21 17.60 20.94
C GLU A 158 22.56 16.93 21.27
N GLY A 159 23.04 16.02 20.41
CA GLY A 159 24.36 15.40 20.55
C GLY A 159 25.53 16.39 20.34
N ASN A 160 25.36 17.39 19.46
CA ASN A 160 26.40 18.37 19.15
C ASN A 160 26.59 19.41 20.27
N ASP A 161 25.51 19.80 20.96
CA ASP A 161 25.57 20.81 22.04
C ASP A 161 26.23 20.28 23.33
N THR A 162 26.18 18.96 23.57
CA THR A 162 26.85 18.33 24.73
C THR A 162 28.34 18.08 24.53
N ALA A 163 28.84 18.14 23.29
CA ALA A 163 30.24 17.86 22.95
C ALA A 163 31.17 19.09 23.03
N ASN A 164 30.64 20.30 23.30
CA ASN A 164 31.46 21.50 23.43
C ASN A 164 31.33 22.19 24.82
N PRO A 165 31.95 21.66 25.88
CA PRO A 165 32.07 22.36 27.16
C PRO A 165 33.25 23.37 27.20
N ALA A 166 34.01 23.56 26.11
CA ALA A 166 35.24 24.35 26.11
C ALA A 166 35.05 25.73 25.47
N GLY A 167 34.24 26.57 26.13
CA GLY A 167 34.32 28.02 26.02
C GLY A 167 34.91 28.58 27.31
N SER A 168 36.14 28.19 27.66
CA SER A 168 36.90 28.84 28.72
C SER A 168 37.19 30.27 28.29
N VAL A 169 36.56 31.20 28.97
CA VAL A 169 36.91 32.62 28.99
C VAL A 169 38.28 32.72 29.65
N ASP A 170 39.29 33.06 28.87
CA ASP A 170 40.53 33.72 29.33
C ASP A 170 40.80 34.90 28.39
#